data_AF-A0A958LD64-F1
#
_entry.id   AF-A0A958LD64-F1
#
_cell.length_a   1.000
_cell.length_b   1.000
_cell.length_c   1.000
_cell.angle_alpha   90.00
_cell.angle_beta   90.00
_cell.angle_gamma   90.00
#
_symmetry.space_group_name_H-M   'P 1'
#
loop_
_entity.id
_entity.type
_entity.pdbx_description
1 polymer ?
#
loop_
_entity_poly.entity_id
_entity_poly.type
_entity_poly.pdbx_seq_one_letter_code
_entity_poly.pdbx_strand_id
1 'polypeptide(L)'
;MLVAENKKPEHTSKDLALSAMEAALEQKGRDIVGLRVGDFTYIADYFVIVSGTSDRHVRGIADRIKNELKRLGEAPIACTGYDTGDWILLD
;
A
#
# COMPACT_ATOMS: atom_id res chain seq x y z
N MET A 1 8.15 -13.64 -32.59
CA MET A 1 7.10 -13.19 -31.66
C MET A 1 7.42 -13.82 -30.31
N LEU A 2 8.14 -13.10 -29.44
CA LEU A 2 8.45 -13.59 -28.10
C LEU A 2 7.21 -13.35 -27.25
N VAL A 3 6.56 -14.43 -26.84
CA VAL A 3 5.55 -14.37 -25.78
C VAL A 3 6.35 -14.12 -24.51
N ALA A 4 6.25 -12.91 -23.96
CA ALA A 4 6.85 -12.60 -22.66
C ALA A 4 6.26 -13.60 -21.64
N GLU A 5 7.12 -14.39 -21.01
CA GLU A 5 6.73 -15.25 -19.91
C GLU A 5 6.15 -14.36 -18.81
N ASN A 6 4.84 -14.47 -18.60
CA ASN A 6 4.15 -13.79 -17.50
C ASN A 6 4.61 -14.45 -16.19
N LYS A 7 5.61 -13.84 -15.55
CA LYS A 7 6.09 -14.24 -14.22
C LYS A 7 4.90 -14.10 -13.27
N LYS A 8 4.47 -15.20 -12.65
CA LYS A 8 3.42 -15.18 -11.61
C LYS A 8 3.86 -14.17 -10.52
N PRO A 9 2.98 -13.29 -10.04
CA PRO A 9 3.33 -12.38 -8.96
C PRO A 9 3.77 -13.22 -7.74
N GLU A 10 4.90 -12.82 -7.14
CA GLU A 10 5.53 -13.56 -6.04
C GLU A 10 4.69 -13.45 -4.75
N HIS A 11 3.86 -12.41 -4.66
CA HIS A 11 2.99 -12.11 -3.53
C HIS A 11 1.53 -11.98 -3.98
N THR A 12 0.60 -12.46 -3.17
CA THR A 12 -0.83 -12.24 -3.41
C THR A 12 -1.25 -10.84 -2.96
N SER A 13 -2.38 -10.32 -3.47
CA SER A 13 -2.93 -9.03 -3.03
C SER A 13 -3.20 -8.98 -1.52
N LYS A 14 -3.54 -10.13 -0.92
CA LYS A 14 -3.68 -10.26 0.54
C LYS A 14 -2.34 -10.11 1.26
N ASP A 15 -1.26 -10.69 0.74
CA ASP A 15 0.07 -10.61 1.36
C ASP A 15 0.60 -9.17 1.33
N LEU A 16 0.36 -8.45 0.23
CA LEU A 16 0.73 -7.04 0.10
C LEU A 16 -0.08 -6.15 1.05
N ALA A 17 -1.39 -6.39 1.17
CA ALA A 17 -2.23 -5.67 2.11
C ALA A 17 -1.76 -5.87 3.57
N LEU A 18 -1.43 -7.11 3.95
CA LEU A 18 -0.89 -7.42 5.29
C LEU A 18 0.45 -6.74 5.53
N SER A 19 1.36 -6.80 4.56
CA SER A 19 2.68 -6.16 4.65
C SER A 19 2.57 -4.63 4.80
N ALA A 20 1.65 -4.00 4.07
CA ALA A 20 1.36 -2.57 4.21
C ALA A 20 0.79 -2.23 5.59
N MET A 21 -0.12 -3.05 6.12
CA MET A 21 -0.68 -2.86 7.47
C MET A 21 0.39 -3.01 8.56
N GLU A 22 1.29 -3.99 8.43
CA GLU A 22 2.42 -4.20 9.35
C GLU A 22 3.38 -3.00 9.32
N ALA A 23 3.79 -2.57 8.12
CA ALA A 23 4.62 -1.40 7.92
C ALA A 23 4.00 -0.13 8.54
N ALA A 24 2.69 0.04 8.40
CA ALA A 24 1.95 1.13 9.01
C ALA A 24 1.94 1.04 10.54
N LEU A 25 1.77 -0.16 11.10
CA LEU A 25 1.77 -0.40 12.55
C LEU A 25 3.14 -0.11 13.17
N GLU A 26 4.23 -0.51 12.51
CA GLU A 26 5.61 -0.20 12.93
C GLU A 26 5.87 1.30 13.00
N GLN A 27 5.19 2.07 12.14
CA GLN A 27 5.24 3.53 12.15
C GLN A 27 4.28 4.18 13.15
N LYS A 28 3.55 3.37 13.94
CA LYS A 28 2.51 3.81 14.90
C LYS A 28 1.28 4.45 14.23
N GLY A 29 0.94 3.97 13.03
CA GLY A 29 -0.32 4.28 12.37
C GLY A 29 -1.53 3.91 13.23
N ARG A 30 -2.61 4.67 13.10
CA ARG A 30 -3.86 4.48 13.84
C ARG A 30 -4.96 4.01 12.91
N ASP A 31 -5.99 3.40 13.49
CA ASP A 31 -7.21 2.98 12.77
C ASP A 31 -6.89 2.18 11.49
N ILE A 32 -5.90 1.28 11.59
CA ILE A 32 -5.43 0.48 10.46
C ILE A 32 -6.51 -0.53 10.11
N VAL A 33 -7.11 -0.39 8.93
CA VAL A 33 -8.18 -1.26 8.44
C VAL A 33 -7.82 -1.79 7.06
N GLY A 34 -7.82 -3.12 6.92
CA GLY A 34 -7.78 -3.80 5.64
C GLY A 34 -9.19 -4.18 5.20
N LEU A 35 -9.65 -3.64 4.07
CA LEU A 35 -10.96 -3.91 3.47
C LEU A 35 -10.78 -4.82 2.26
N ARG A 36 -11.40 -6.00 2.25
CA ARG A 36 -11.53 -6.82 1.04
C ARG A 36 -12.63 -6.23 0.17
N VAL A 37 -12.27 -5.70 -1.00
CA VAL A 37 -13.18 -4.99 -1.90
C VAL A 37 -13.31 -5.63 -3.28
N GLY A 38 -12.49 -6.63 -3.61
CA GLY A 38 -12.51 -7.31 -4.92
C GLY A 38 -13.84 -7.98 -5.27
N ASP A 39 -14.69 -8.27 -4.28
CA ASP A 39 -16.04 -8.79 -4.50
C ASP A 39 -17.05 -7.70 -4.94
N PHE A 40 -16.67 -6.41 -4.84
CA PHE A 40 -17.53 -5.25 -5.11
C PHE A 40 -17.01 -4.34 -6.22
N THR A 41 -15.71 -4.35 -6.51
CA THR A 41 -15.08 -3.50 -7.53
C THR A 41 -13.94 -4.24 -8.23
N TYR A 42 -13.70 -3.88 -9.50
CA TYR A 42 -12.58 -4.40 -10.30
C TYR A 42 -11.30 -3.56 -10.14
N ILE A 43 -11.34 -2.47 -9.37
CA ILE A 43 -10.21 -1.53 -9.22
C ILE A 43 -9.09 -2.17 -8.40
N ALA A 44 -9.41 -2.83 -7.28
CA ALA A 44 -8.45 -3.45 -6.39
C ALA A 44 -9.09 -4.62 -5.62
N ASP A 45 -8.27 -5.56 -5.13
CA ASP A 45 -8.75 -6.63 -4.25
C ASP A 45 -8.89 -6.18 -2.79
N TYR A 46 -7.97 -5.31 -2.34
CA TYR A 46 -7.88 -4.81 -0.98
C TYR A 46 -7.63 -3.31 -0.95
N PHE A 47 -8.27 -2.62 0.00
CA PHE A 47 -7.86 -1.28 0.43
C PHE A 47 -7.29 -1.36 1.84
N VAL A 48 -6.17 -0.68 2.06
CA VAL A 48 -5.58 -0.48 3.37
C VAL A 48 -5.74 1.00 3.73
N ILE A 49 -6.49 1.28 4.79
CA ILE A 49 -6.75 2.63 5.28
C ILE A 49 -6.01 2.79 6.61
N VAL A 50 -5.28 3.90 6.75
CA VAL A 50 -4.49 4.21 7.94
C VAL A 50 -4.59 5.70 8.27
N SER A 51 -4.75 6.02 9.55
CA SER A 51 -4.74 7.38 10.07
C SER A 51 -3.36 7.75 10.65
N GLY A 52 -2.86 8.93 10.29
CA GLY A 52 -1.71 9.57 10.94
C GLY A 52 -2.16 10.67 11.91
N THR A 53 -1.21 11.27 12.64
CA THR A 53 -1.51 12.34 13.63
C THR A 53 -1.07 13.74 13.18
N SER A 54 -0.35 13.82 12.07
CA SER A 54 0.14 15.04 11.44
C SER A 54 0.68 14.71 10.05
N ASP A 55 0.85 15.70 9.18
CA ASP A 55 1.30 15.50 7.81
C ASP A 55 2.68 14.83 7.75
N ARG A 56 3.56 15.14 8.72
CA ARG A 56 4.85 14.46 8.87
C ARG A 56 4.67 12.98 9.20
N HIS A 57 3.72 12.65 10.08
CA HIS A 57 3.43 11.27 10.44
C HIS A 57 2.81 10.51 9.26
N VAL A 58 1.87 11.11 8.54
CA VAL A 58 1.25 10.53 7.35
C VAL A 58 2.30 10.23 6.27
N ARG A 59 3.21 11.17 5.97
CA ARG A 59 4.33 10.92 5.04
C ARG A 59 5.23 9.79 5.53
N GLY A 60 5.57 9.76 6.82
CA GLY A 60 6.39 8.69 7.40
C GLY A 60 5.73 7.30 7.28
N ILE A 61 4.42 7.20 7.47
CA ILE A 61 3.65 5.96 7.25
C ILE A 61 3.72 5.56 5.77
N ALA A 62 3.45 6.49 4.86
CA ALA A 62 3.48 6.23 3.43
C ALA A 62 4.86 5.79 2.95
N ASP A 63 5.94 6.45 3.40
CA ASP A 63 7.31 6.07 3.08
C ASP A 63 7.66 4.67 3.60
N ARG A 64 7.24 4.34 4.83
CA ARG A 64 7.47 3.01 5.40
C ARG A 64 6.76 1.92 4.60
N ILE A 65 5.49 2.12 4.24
CA ILE A 65 4.73 1.21 3.39
C ILE A 65 5.40 1.06 2.02
N LYS A 66 5.72 2.18 1.36
CA LYS A 66 6.36 2.19 0.03
C LYS A 66 7.68 1.44 0.03
N ASN A 67 8.51 1.63 1.05
CA ASN A 67 9.79 0.94 1.18
C ASN A 67 9.60 -0.56 1.39
N GLU A 68 8.62 -0.97 2.20
CA GLU A 68 8.32 -2.38 2.44
C GLU A 68 7.82 -3.08 1.17
N LEU A 69 6.84 -2.47 0.48
CA LEU A 69 6.31 -3.03 -0.77
C LEU A 69 7.40 -3.10 -1.86
N LYS A 70 8.28 -2.09 -1.94
CA LYS A 70 9.44 -2.13 -2.84
C LYS A 70 10.42 -3.26 -2.50
N ARG A 71 10.61 -3.58 -1.22
CA ARG A 71 11.46 -4.71 -0.77
C ARG A 71 10.90 -6.05 -1.24
N LEU A 72 9.57 -6.15 -1.37
CA LEU A 72 8.84 -7.30 -1.91
C LEU A 72 8.79 -7.31 -3.45
N GLY A 73 9.40 -6.33 -4.12
CA GLY A 73 9.36 -6.20 -5.58
C GLY A 73 8.07 -5.59 -6.14
N GLU A 74 7.16 -5.14 -5.28
CA GLU A 74 5.82 -4.65 -5.61
C GLU A 74 5.70 -3.16 -5.26
N ALA A 75 6.62 -2.33 -5.75
CA ALA A 75 6.61 -0.90 -5.46
C ALA A 75 5.32 -0.23 -5.98
N PRO A 76 4.74 0.73 -5.23
CA PRO A 76 3.60 1.50 -5.72
C PRO A 76 3.89 2.15 -7.07
N ILE A 77 2.96 2.01 -8.00
CA ILE A 77 2.94 2.60 -9.33
C ILE A 77 2.82 4.11 -9.22
N ALA A 78 1.96 4.60 -8.33
CA ALA A 78 1.70 6.02 -8.15
C ALA A 78 1.60 6.42 -6.67
N CYS A 79 1.88 7.70 -6.41
CA CYS A 79 1.71 8.32 -5.11
C CYS A 79 1.11 9.72 -5.29
N THR A 80 -0.06 9.96 -4.70
CA THR A 80 -0.78 11.25 -4.79
C THR A 80 -0.93 11.87 -3.40
N GLY A 81 -0.83 13.19 -3.30
CA GLY A 81 -1.05 13.94 -2.05
C GLY A 81 0.15 14.02 -1.10
N TYR A 82 1.30 13.42 -1.47
CA TYR A 82 2.50 13.40 -0.65
C TYR A 82 3.02 14.80 -0.25
N ASP A 83 2.94 15.77 -1.16
CA ASP A 83 3.48 17.12 -0.93
C ASP A 83 2.72 17.87 0.15
N THR A 84 1.39 17.69 0.27
CA THR A 84 0.60 18.28 1.36
C THR A 84 0.66 17.42 2.61
N GLY A 85 0.49 16.10 2.47
CA GLY A 85 0.52 15.13 3.55
C GLY A 85 -0.79 15.03 4.35
N ASP A 86 -1.81 15.79 3.98
CA ASP A 86 -3.16 15.72 4.59
C ASP A 86 -3.84 14.38 4.29
N TRP A 87 -3.60 13.86 3.09
CA TRP A 87 -3.99 12.53 2.64
C TRP A 87 -2.97 12.05 1.62
N ILE A 88 -2.64 10.76 1.66
CA ILE A 88 -1.72 10.15 0.69
C ILE A 88 -2.38 8.87 0.17
N LEU A 89 -2.44 8.75 -1.16
CA LEU A 89 -2.85 7.53 -1.84
C LEU A 89 -1.64 6.88 -2.46
N LEU A 90 -1.39 5.62 -2.09
CA LEU A 90 -0.43 4.73 -2.74
C LEU A 90 -1.24 3.73 -3.59
N ASP A 91 -0.94 3.69 -4.88
CA ASP A 91 -1.51 2.76 -5.85
C ASP A 91 -0.40 1.82 -6.34
#